data_AF-A0A2I0QZ82-F1
#
_entry.id   AF-A0A2I0QZ82-F1
#
_cell.length_a   1.000
_cell.length_b   1.000
_cell.length_c   1.000
_cell.angle_alpha   90.00
_cell.angle_beta   90.00
_cell.angle_gamma   90.00
#
_symmetry.space_group_name_H-M   'P 1'
#
loop_
_entity.id
_entity.type
_entity.pdbx_description
1 polymer ?
#
loop_
_entity_poly.entity_id
_entity_poly.type
_entity_poly.pdbx_seq_one_letter_code
_entity_poly.pdbx_strand_id
1 'polypeptide(L)' 'KAEAEEQLRQENDKKLLGQVLEIYDQKYVAELLRKVGKNEWSRETLNRWINGKCSPKTLTLAEEELLRKMLP' A
#
# COMPACT_ATOMS: atom_id res chain seq x y z
N LYS A 1 6.84 19.14 12.58
CA LYS A 1 5.60 19.24 11.75
C LYS A 1 5.64 18.26 10.58
N ALA A 2 6.72 18.19 9.79
CA ALA A 2 6.83 17.26 8.65
C ALA A 2 6.71 15.77 9.02
N GLU A 3 7.33 15.30 10.11
CA GLU A 3 7.26 13.87 10.51
C GLU A 3 5.84 13.40 10.87
N ALA A 4 5.01 14.27 11.46
CA ALA A 4 3.64 13.92 11.83
C ALA A 4 2.74 13.77 10.60
N GLU A 5 2.94 14.61 9.58
CA GLU A 5 2.19 14.54 8.32
C GLU A 5 2.58 13.29 7.51
N GLU A 6 3.87 12.92 7.54
CA GLU A 6 4.36 11.73 6.85
C GLU A 6 3.85 10.44 7.52
N GLN A 7 3.81 10.41 8.86
CA GLN A 7 3.19 9.30 9.61
C GLN A 7 1.69 9.18 9.31
N LEU A 8 0.94 10.29 9.34
CA LEU A 8 -0.49 10.28 9.04
C LEU A 8 -0.77 9.78 7.62
N ARG A 9 0.04 10.21 6.64
CA ARG A 9 -0.08 9.74 5.26
C ARG A 9 0.15 8.24 5.17
N GLN A 10 1.14 7.73 5.88
CA GLN A 10 1.47 6.31 5.88
C GLN A 10 0.42 5.44 6.57
N GLU A 11 -0.21 5.95 7.64
CA GLU A 11 -1.37 5.29 8.24
C GLU A 11 -2.57 5.26 7.29
N ASN A 12 -2.80 6.34 6.53
CA ASN A 12 -3.85 6.39 5.52
C ASN A 12 -3.59 5.38 4.40
N ASP A 13 -2.36 5.33 3.87
CA ASP A 13 -1.93 4.38 2.86
C ASP A 13 -2.10 2.92 3.34
N LYS A 14 -1.72 2.63 4.60
CA LYS A 14 -1.92 1.30 5.19
C LYS A 14 -3.39 0.95 5.33
N LYS A 15 -4.24 1.89 5.73
CA LYS A 15 -5.68 1.68 5.86
C LYS A 15 -6.31 1.40 4.50
N LEU A 16 -5.96 2.20 3.49
CA LEU A 16 -6.40 2.01 2.11
C LEU A 16 -6.02 0.62 1.60
N LEU A 17 -4.74 0.23 1.77
CA LEU A 17 -4.29 -1.10 1.38
C LEU A 17 -5.02 -2.20 2.15
N GLY A 18 -5.24 -2.02 3.46
CA GLY A 18 -6.02 -2.94 4.28
C GLY A 18 -7.40 -3.19 3.70
N GLN A 19 -8.14 -2.13 3.37
CA GLN A 19 -9.48 -2.23 2.78
C GLN A 19 -9.47 -2.97 1.44
N VAL A 20 -8.48 -2.71 0.59
CA VAL A 20 -8.34 -3.44 -0.68
C VAL A 20 -8.08 -4.91 -0.41
N LEU A 21 -7.25 -5.24 0.58
CA LEU A 21 -6.88 -6.62 0.90
C LEU A 21 -7.98 -7.42 1.61
N GLU A 22 -9.02 -6.76 2.12
CA GLU A 22 -10.24 -7.43 2.58
C GLU A 22 -11.07 -7.99 1.41
N ILE A 23 -10.92 -7.41 0.21
CA ILE A 23 -11.69 -7.77 -1.00
C ILE A 23 -10.85 -8.56 -1.99
N TYR A 24 -9.57 -8.20 -2.13
CA TYR A 24 -8.63 -8.75 -3.11
C TYR A 24 -7.45 -9.44 -2.42
N ASP A 25 -6.95 -10.52 -3.03
CA ASP A 25 -5.79 -11.24 -2.49
C ASP A 25 -4.49 -10.41 -2.55
N GLN A 26 -3.62 -10.61 -1.56
CA GLN A 26 -2.33 -9.92 -1.46
C GLN A 26 -1.44 -10.13 -2.69
N LYS A 27 -1.45 -11.32 -3.30
CA LYS A 27 -0.69 -11.58 -4.53
C LYS A 27 -1.20 -10.73 -5.68
N TYR A 28 -2.52 -10.68 -5.86
CA TYR A 28 -3.15 -9.90 -6.93
C TYR A 28 -2.84 -8.41 -6.80
N VAL A 29 -3.00 -7.84 -5.61
CA VAL A 29 -2.70 -6.43 -5.35
C VAL A 29 -1.21 -6.14 -5.54
N ALA A 30 -0.31 -7.03 -5.09
CA ALA A 30 1.12 -6.86 -5.30
C ALA A 30 1.50 -6.82 -6.79
N GLU A 31 0.89 -7.69 -7.60
CA GLU A 31 1.13 -7.72 -9.05
C GLU A 31 0.66 -6.44 -9.74
N LEU A 32 -0.48 -5.88 -9.34
CA LEU A 32 -0.97 -4.62 -9.88
C LEU A 32 -0.12 -3.43 -9.46
N LEU A 33 0.24 -3.36 -8.17
CA LEU A 33 1.14 -2.32 -7.66
C LEU A 33 2.51 -2.35 -8.36
N ARG A 34 3.04 -3.55 -8.64
CA ARG A 34 4.29 -3.71 -9.40
C ARG A 34 4.18 -3.24 -10.85
N LYS A 35 2.99 -3.26 -11.45
CA LYS A 35 2.76 -2.76 -12.82
C LYS A 35 2.71 -1.24 -12.90
N VAL A 36 2.18 -0.58 -11.86
CA VAL A 36 1.98 0.89 -11.86
C VAL A 36 3.09 1.65 -11.14
N GLY A 37 3.77 1.00 -10.19
CA GLY A 37 4.76 1.62 -9.32
C GLY A 37 6.20 1.23 -9.65
N LYS A 38 7.14 1.97 -9.06
CA LYS A 38 8.58 1.63 -9.08
C LYS A 38 8.98 0.70 -7.93
N ASN A 39 8.08 0.46 -6.98
CA ASN A 39 8.34 -0.38 -5.82
C ASN A 39 8.22 -1.87 -6.18
N GLU A 40 9.16 -2.66 -5.69
CA GLU A 40 9.07 -4.13 -5.72
C GLU A 40 8.05 -4.62 -4.69
N TRP A 41 6.76 -4.49 -5.04
CA TRP A 41 5.70 -5.13 -4.29
C TRP A 41 5.67 -6.62 -4.58
N SER A 42 5.51 -7.36 -3.50
CA SER A 42 5.37 -8.81 -3.45
C SER A 42 4.40 -9.12 -2.32
N ARG A 43 3.79 -10.31 -2.32
CA ARG A 43 2.93 -10.76 -1.21
C ARG A 43 3.60 -10.54 0.15
N GLU A 44 4.89 -10.85 0.25
CA GLU A 44 5.66 -10.75 1.49
C GLU A 44 5.93 -9.30 1.88
N THR A 45 6.24 -8.43 0.90
CA THR A 45 6.46 -7.00 1.13
C THR A 45 5.18 -6.34 1.65
N LEU A 46 4.02 -6.62 1.04
CA LEU A 46 2.74 -6.10 1.51
C LEU A 46 2.41 -6.64 2.90
N ASN A 47 2.55 -7.95 3.13
CA ASN A 47 2.26 -8.54 4.41
C ASN A 47 3.15 -7.96 5.53
N ARG A 48 4.46 -7.83 5.30
CA ARG A 48 5.38 -7.20 6.27
C ARG A 48 5.04 -5.74 6.52
N TRP A 49 4.68 -4.99 5.48
CA TRP A 49 4.36 -3.56 5.61
C TRP A 49 3.07 -3.32 6.40
N ILE A 50 2.01 -4.12 6.16
CA ILE A 50 0.77 -4.09 6.94
C ILE A 50 1.02 -4.47 8.40
N ASN A 51 1.86 -5.47 8.65
CA ASN A 51 2.24 -5.91 9.98
C ASN A 51 3.26 -4.98 10.67
N GLY A 52 3.68 -3.88 10.03
CA GLY A 52 4.68 -2.95 10.59
C GLY A 52 6.09 -3.54 10.74
N LYS A 53 6.36 -4.69 10.10
CA LYS A 53 7.67 -5.38 10.11
C LYS A 53 8.58 -4.96 8.96
N CYS A 54 8.23 -3.88 8.25
CA CYS A 54 9.00 -3.32 7.15
C CYS A 54 9.21 -1.83 7.38
N SER A 55 10.28 -1.28 6.80
CA SER A 55 10.53 0.15 6.83
C SER A 55 9.32 0.93 6.28
N PRO A 56 9.09 2.15 6.80
CA PRO A 56 8.06 3.06 6.34
C PRO A 56 8.15 3.29 4.82
N LYS A 57 7.42 2.49 4.02
CA LYS A 57 7.19 2.77 2.60
C LYS A 57 5.94 3.63 2.47
N THR A 58 6.02 4.68 1.68
CA THR A 58 4.87 5.45 1.22
C THR A 58 4.42 4.95 -0.13
N LEU A 59 3.11 4.95 -0.37
CA LEU A 59 2.60 4.70 -1.69
C LEU A 59 2.88 5.93 -2.57
N THR A 60 3.25 5.68 -3.82
CA THR A 60 3.26 6.71 -4.84
C THR A 60 1.82 7.07 -5.22
N LEU A 61 1.63 8.26 -5.79
CA LEU A 61 0.30 8.73 -6.20
C LEU A 61 -0.40 7.74 -7.17
N ALA A 62 0.36 7.10 -8.06
CA ALA A 62 -0.19 6.11 -8.99
C ALA A 62 -0.66 4.82 -8.28
N GLU A 63 0.08 4.39 -7.26
CA GLU A 63 -0.29 3.23 -6.44
C GLU A 63 -1.53 3.53 -5.60
N GLU A 64 -1.59 4.71 -4.96
CA GLU A 64 -2.75 5.17 -4.19
C GLU A 64 -4.00 5.26 -5.08
N GLU A 65 -3.89 5.88 -6.26
CA GLU A 65 -5.01 6.01 -7.20
C GLU A 65 -5.51 4.65 -7.68
N LEU A 66 -4.60 3.72 -7.99
CA LEU A 66 -4.95 2.35 -8.35
C LEU A 66 -5.73 1.65 -7.24
N LEU A 67 -5.25 1.70 -5.99
CA LEU A 67 -5.92 1.08 -4.84
C LEU A 67 -7.31 1.68 -4.64
N ARG A 68 -7.44 3.02 -4.74
CA ARG A 68 -8.73 3.70 -4.66
C ARG A 68 -9.70 3.27 -5.75
N LYS A 69 -9.23 3.08 -6.98
CA LYS A 69 -10.04 2.58 -8.11
C LYS A 69 -10.46 1.12 -7.97
N MET A 70 -9.77 0.33 -7.15
CA MET A 70 -10.14 -1.07 -6.89
C MET A 70 -11.23 -1.22 -5.83
N LEU A 71 -11.42 -0.23 -4.95
CA LEU A 71 -12.49 -0.25 -3.96
C LEU A 71 -13.85 0.02 -4.64
N PRO A 72 -14.90 -0.75 -4.29
CA PRO A 72 -16.25 -0.55 -4.80
C PRO A 72 -16.94 0.69 -4.23
#